data_AF-A0AA52EJR9-F1
#
_entry.id   AF-A0AA52EJR9-F1
#
_cell.length_a   1.000
_cell.length_b   1.000
_cell.length_c   1.000
_cell.angle_alpha   90.00
_cell.angle_beta   90.00
_cell.angle_gamma   90.00
#
_symmetry.space_group_name_H-M   'P 1'
#
loop_
_entity.id
_entity.type
_entity.pdbx_description
1 polymer ?
#
loop_
_entity_poly.entity_id
_entity_poly.type
_entity_poly.pdbx_seq_one_letter_code
_entity_poly.pdbx_strand_id
1 'polypeptide(L)'
;MSAVDLNLQLKFLNELEDALADALKRYSEETPEKVAELKYMKGEVDRARRIVSERMVEESVDRSPSRRSATEQVLQEAAYS
;
A
#
# COMPACT_ATOMS: atom_id res chain seq x y z
N MET A 1 3.29 7.13 -18.48
CA MET A 1 2.16 6.88 -17.57
C MET A 1 2.38 7.72 -16.33
N SER A 2 1.45 8.61 -15.97
CA SER A 2 1.54 9.36 -14.72
C SER A 2 1.39 8.37 -13.57
N ALA A 3 2.50 8.02 -12.91
CA ALA A 3 2.43 7.24 -11.68
C ALA A 3 1.67 8.09 -10.66
N VAL A 4 0.42 7.75 -10.40
CA VAL A 4 -0.35 8.39 -9.34
C VAL A 4 0.41 8.13 -8.03
N ASP A 5 0.72 9.21 -7.30
CA ASP A 5 1.45 9.16 -6.02
C ASP A 5 0.79 8.15 -5.07
N LEU A 6 1.58 7.21 -4.55
CA LEU A 6 1.10 6.18 -3.62
C LEU A 6 0.48 6.79 -2.36
N ASN A 7 0.96 7.96 -1.91
CA ASN A 7 0.36 8.69 -0.80
C ASN A 7 -1.03 9.20 -1.13
N LEU A 8 -1.23 9.68 -2.36
CA LEU A 8 -2.53 10.12 -2.84
C LEU A 8 -3.50 8.93 -2.95
N GLN A 9 -3.02 7.79 -3.45
CA GLN A 9 -3.81 6.55 -3.49
C GLN A 9 -4.25 6.12 -2.09
N LEU A 10 -3.33 6.11 -1.12
CA LEU A 10 -3.65 5.72 0.25
C LEU A 10 -4.65 6.68 0.90
N LYS A 11 -4.51 7.99 0.65
CA LYS A 11 -5.48 9.00 1.13
C LYS A 11 -6.89 8.74 0.58
N PHE A 12 -7.02 8.53 -0.72
CA PHE A 12 -8.31 8.21 -1.35
C PHE A 12 -8.93 6.92 -0.78
N LEU A 13 -8.12 5.89 -0.54
CA LEU A 13 -8.61 4.64 0.01
C LEU A 13 -9.11 4.78 1.45
N ASN A 14 -8.48 5.63 2.27
CA ASN A 14 -8.97 5.94 3.61
C ASN A 14 -10.29 6.71 3.56
N GLU A 15 -10.43 7.70 2.67
CA GLU A 15 -11.70 8.43 2.49
C GLU A 15 -12.84 7.50 2.02
N LEU A 16 -12.53 6.53 1.16
CA LEU A 16 -13.46 5.48 0.73
C LEU A 16 -13.87 4.55 1.87
N GLU A 17 -12.94 4.16 2.73
CA GLU A 17 -13.22 3.34 3.91
C GLU A 17 -14.21 4.05 4.84
N ASP A 18 -13.97 5.33 5.14
CA ASP A 18 -14.84 6.14 5.99
C ASP A 18 -16.25 6.26 5.38
N ALA A 19 -16.33 6.54 4.08
CA ALA A 19 -17.61 6.64 3.37
C ALA A 19 -18.37 5.30 3.38
N LEU A 20 -17.68 4.17 3.20
CA LEU A 20 -18.28 2.84 3.26
C LEU A 20 -18.72 2.46 4.67
N ALA A 21 -17.95 2.83 5.70
CA ALA A 21 -18.33 2.62 7.10
C ALA A 21 -19.61 3.41 7.44
N ASP A 22 -19.72 4.64 6.98
CA ASP A 22 -20.93 5.45 7.13
C ASP A 22 -22.11 4.89 6.33
N ALA A 23 -21.88 4.45 5.09
CA ALA A 23 -22.92 3.80 4.29
C ALA A 23 -23.42 2.52 4.96
N LEU A 24 -22.53 1.68 5.49
CA LEU A 24 -22.91 0.46 6.21
C LEU A 24 -23.75 0.74 7.45
N LYS A 25 -23.52 1.86 8.14
CA LYS A 25 -24.36 2.30 9.27
C LYS A 25 -25.71 2.81 8.79
N ARG A 26 -25.75 3.62 7.72
CA ARG A 26 -27.00 4.23 7.21
C ARG A 26 -27.93 3.21 6.57
N TYR A 27 -27.36 2.20 5.91
CA TYR A 27 -28.09 1.20 5.15
C TYR A 27 -28.10 -0.16 5.86
N SER A 28 -27.92 -0.20 7.18
CA SER A 28 -27.91 -1.47 7.94
C SER A 28 -29.26 -2.20 7.93
N GLU A 29 -30.35 -1.47 7.68
CA GLU A 29 -31.73 -1.97 7.62
C GLU A 29 -32.26 -2.12 6.18
N GLU A 30 -31.42 -1.82 5.17
CA GLU A 30 -31.76 -2.04 3.77
C GLU A 30 -31.75 -3.53 3.39
N THR A 31 -32.03 -3.82 2.12
CA THR A 31 -32.05 -5.20 1.64
C THR A 31 -30.73 -5.94 1.92
N PRO A 32 -30.78 -7.25 2.23
CA PRO A 32 -29.60 -8.06 2.48
C PRO A 32 -28.54 -7.98 1.36
N GLU A 33 -28.97 -7.84 0.11
CA GLU A 33 -28.10 -7.71 -1.06
C GLU A 33 -27.30 -6.41 -1.01
N LYS A 34 -27.93 -5.29 -0.60
CA LYS A 34 -27.24 -4.00 -0.49
C LYS A 34 -26.19 -4.01 0.61
N VAL A 35 -26.51 -4.63 1.75
CA VAL A 35 -25.55 -4.80 2.85
C VAL A 35 -24.40 -5.72 2.43
N ALA A 36 -24.68 -6.79 1.68
CA ALA A 36 -23.65 -7.69 1.15
C ALA A 36 -22.72 -6.98 0.16
N GLU A 37 -23.26 -6.16 -0.74
CA GLU A 37 -22.49 -5.34 -1.67
C GLU A 37 -21.57 -4.35 -0.93
N LEU A 38 -22.09 -3.62 0.06
CA LEU A 38 -21.29 -2.68 0.84
C LEU A 38 -20.16 -3.37 1.63
N LYS A 39 -20.42 -4.57 2.18
CA LYS A 39 -19.40 -5.39 2.84
C LYS A 39 -18.34 -5.88 1.86
N TYR A 40 -18.75 -6.28 0.65
CA TYR A 40 -17.84 -6.68 -0.41
C TYR A 40 -16.92 -5.51 -0.80
N MET A 41 -17.49 -4.32 -1.04
CA MET A 41 -16.72 -3.12 -1.36
C MET A 41 -15.72 -2.75 -0.26
N LYS A 42 -16.13 -2.85 1.01
CA LYS A 42 -15.20 -2.64 2.14
C LYS A 42 -14.02 -3.61 2.09
N GLY A 43 -14.29 -4.89 1.80
CA GLY A 43 -13.24 -5.89 1.65
C GLY A 43 -12.27 -5.62 0.49
N GLU A 44 -12.75 -5.05 -0.62
CA GLU A 44 -11.88 -4.62 -1.73
C GLU A 44 -11.02 -3.41 -1.35
N VAL A 45 -11.57 -2.44 -0.62
CA VAL A 45 -10.80 -1.29 -0.11
C VAL A 45 -9.69 -1.75 0.84
N ASP A 46 -9.99 -2.67 1.74
CA ASP A 46 -9.00 -3.26 2.66
C ASP A 46 -7.86 -3.96 1.89
N ARG A 47 -8.19 -4.70 0.82
CA ARG A 47 -7.19 -5.31 -0.08
C ARG A 47 -6.34 -4.27 -0.80
N ALA A 48 -6.97 -3.24 -1.36
CA ALA A 48 -6.26 -2.19 -2.09
C ALA A 48 -5.29 -1.43 -1.17
N ARG A 49 -5.69 -1.12 0.08
CA ARG A 49 -4.83 -0.47 1.07
C ARG A 49 -3.60 -1.30 1.38
N ARG A 50 -3.77 -2.61 1.52
CA ARG A 50 -2.65 -3.53 1.73
C ARG A 50 -1.66 -3.50 0.57
N ILE A 51 -2.15 -3.59 -0.67
CA ILE A 51 -1.30 -3.56 -1.87
C ILE A 51 -0.54 -2.23 -1.98
N VAL A 52 -1.21 -1.11 -1.74
CA VAL A 52 -0.57 0.22 -1.77
C VAL A 52 0.50 0.32 -0.68
N SER A 53 0.22 -0.17 0.53
CA SER A 53 1.19 -0.18 1.63
C SER A 53 2.40 -1.05 1.32
N GLU A 54 2.20 -2.23 0.74
CA GLU A 54 3.28 -3.13 0.30
C GLU A 54 4.17 -2.43 -0.75
N ARG A 55 3.59 -1.76 -1.74
CA ARG A 55 4.33 -0.98 -2.74
C ARG A 55 5.10 0.20 -2.16
N MET A 56 4.54 0.89 -1.16
CA MET A 56 5.24 1.98 -0.48
C MET A 56 6.48 1.48 0.27
N VAL A 57 6.40 0.29 0.87
CA VAL A 57 7.55 -0.36 1.51
C VAL A 57 8.60 -0.73 0.47
N GLU A 58 8.22 -1.36 -0.64
CA GLU A 58 9.14 -1.69 -1.74
C GLU A 58 9.87 -0.46 -2.30
N GLU A 59 9.15 0.64 -2.56
CA GLU A 59 9.76 1.89 -3.05
C GLU A 59 10.72 2.52 -2.02
N SER A 60 10.43 2.39 -0.73
CA SER A 60 11.33 2.86 0.33
C SER A 60 12.62 2.04 0.45
N VAL A 61 12.55 0.73 0.16
CA VAL A 61 13.70 -0.19 0.19
C VAL A 61 14.63 0.04 -1.00
N ASP A 62 14.08 0.22 -2.21
CA ASP A 62 14.87 0.49 -3.42
C ASP A 62 15.54 1.88 -3.42
N ARG A 63 14.98 2.84 -2.68
CA ARG A 63 15.54 4.19 -2.54
C ARG A 63 16.63 4.31 -1.47
N SER A 64 17.03 3.23 -0.80
CA SER A 64 18.08 3.26 0.22
C SER A 64 19.45 2.93 -0.39
N PRO A 65 20.34 3.91 -0.67
CA PRO A 65 21.67 3.64 -1.21
C PRO A 65 22.60 3.26 -0.06
N SER A 66 22.40 2.09 0.55
CA SER A 66 23.27 1.69 1.66
C SER A 66 23.31 0.18 1.83
N ARG A 67 24.20 -0.47 1.06
CA ARG A 67 24.95 -1.70 1.44
C ARG A 67 25.65 -2.46 0.30
N ARG A 68 25.78 -1.93 -0.91
CA ARG A 68 26.51 -2.65 -1.98
C ARG A 68 27.98 -2.27 -2.16
N SER A 69 28.49 -1.21 -1.56
CA SER A 69 29.85 -0.71 -1.85
C SER A 69 30.93 -1.01 -0.81
N ALA A 70 30.62 -1.54 0.37
CA ALA A 70 31.64 -1.80 1.39
C ALA A 70 32.39 -3.13 1.21
N THR A 71 31.87 -4.07 0.41
CA THR A 71 32.47 -5.40 0.21
C THR A 71 33.37 -5.52 -1.02
N GLU A 72 33.33 -4.56 -1.96
CA GLU A 72 34.26 -4.56 -3.11
C GLU A 72 35.59 -3.88 -2.81
N GLN A 73 35.63 -2.92 -1.87
CA GLN A 73 36.91 -2.27 -1.50
C GLN A 73 37.81 -3.17 -0.64
N VAL A 74 37.24 -4.09 0.15
CA VAL A 74 38.03 -5.00 1.00
C VAL A 74 38.70 -6.12 0.19
N LEU A 75 38.13 -6.51 -0.97
CA LEU A 75 38.75 -7.54 -1.83
C LEU A 75 39.93 -7.01 -2.64
N GLN A 76 40.04 -5.69 -2.85
CA GLN A 76 41.08 -5.11 -3.70
C GLN A 76 42.41 -4.93 -2.95
N GLU A 77 42.39 -4.75 -1.63
CA GLU A 77 43.60 -4.65 -0.80
C GLU A 77 44.22 -6.02 -0.48
N ALA A 78 43.42 -7.10 -0.45
CA ALA A 78 43.92 -8.46 -0.21
C ALA A 78 44.61 -9.12 -1.43
N ALA A 79 44.57 -8.47 -2.60
CA ALA A 79 45.23 -8.96 -3.82
C ALA A 79 46.64 -8.38 -4.04
N TYR A 80 47.08 -7.44 -3.18
CA TYR A 80 48.39 -6.78 -3.26
C TYR A 80 49.16 -6.80 -1.92
N SER A 81 49.14 -7.92 -1.21
CA SER A 81 50.06 -8.18 -0.08
C SER A 81 50.64 -9.59 -0.15
#